data_AF-A0A7R9BU33-F1
#
_entry.id   AF-A0A7R9BU33-F1
#
_cell.length_a   1.000
_cell.length_b   1.000
_cell.length_c   1.000
_cell.angle_alpha   90.00
_cell.angle_beta   90.00
_cell.angle_gamma   90.00
#
_symmetry.space_group_name_H-M   'P 1'
#
loop_
_entity.id
_entity.type
_entity.pdbx_description
1 polymer ?
#
loop_
_entity_poly.entity_id
_entity_poly.type
_entity_poly.pdbx_seq_one_letter_code
_entity_poly.pdbx_strand_id
1 'polypeptide(L)'
;MASESVELNNRAISLPNLMKYTFGTKDAIPERDKSITERFSRLRREFPVMGMRRTVEAIILTHQHKMPHILLLKIGATYFKLPGGTLEPGEGDSEGLHRILTTLFGEPFIADDGQHIFAPFPCEIREVVANWWRPHFEPTQYPYLPSHITRPKEHRRMILVELPPEGCFHVPGNYNLLAAPLFELFENTPGYGPVIASLPLSLSKVGKILQSILPILSNRDHKGTCGKIGVVGGSLEYTGAPYFAAMTSLRLGADLAHVFCRPEAAVVIKSYSPELIVHPILCTPGCEAKFDEWLSRLNAIVVGPGLGRDADLDELFPKILTSVVKKELLLVVDGDGLFLLQKHLDLVKGYGKCMLTPNAMEFQRLEKAVGFSPTSFDAPDTELQTSVARLASHLGSLTVVRKGRSDIISNGVVTFDCSLPGSPRRCGGQGDLLSGSVATLAFWASEKCVENGGMLACLAACSLIRSCAEISFEKFGRGLVASDMIPVIQVALKHLLEQK
;
A
#
# COMPACT_ATOMS: atom_id res chain seq x y z
N MET A 1 24.33 23.67 -4.54
CA MET A 1 22.84 23.71 -4.55
C MET A 1 22.36 22.41 -5.18
N ALA A 2 22.04 21.42 -4.34
CA ALA A 2 21.87 20.03 -4.76
C ALA A 2 20.52 19.78 -5.45
N SER A 3 20.53 18.97 -6.50
CA SER A 3 19.34 18.29 -7.04
C SER A 3 18.70 17.44 -5.94
N GLU A 4 17.40 17.56 -5.72
CA GLU A 4 16.66 16.72 -4.77
C GLU A 4 16.21 15.45 -5.50
N SER A 5 16.45 14.26 -4.96
CA SER A 5 16.03 12.99 -5.57
C SER A 5 14.85 12.37 -4.82
N VAL A 6 13.75 12.07 -5.52
CA VAL A 6 12.83 10.99 -5.15
C VAL A 6 13.39 9.72 -5.77
N GLU A 7 12.93 8.56 -5.43
CA GLU A 7 13.36 7.34 -6.09
C GLU A 7 12.06 6.57 -6.38
N LEU A 8 12.04 5.69 -7.38
CA LEU A 8 10.95 4.77 -7.77
C LEU A 8 11.60 3.45 -8.22
N ASN A 9 11.06 2.32 -7.77
CA ASN A 9 11.57 0.97 -8.08
C ASN A 9 13.11 0.79 -7.99
N ASN A 10 13.70 1.13 -6.84
CA ASN A 10 15.14 1.00 -6.50
C ASN A 10 16.14 1.90 -7.28
N ARG A 11 15.76 3.11 -7.73
CA ARG A 11 16.68 4.07 -8.41
C ARG A 11 16.39 5.54 -8.16
N ALA A 12 17.46 6.36 -7.94
CA ALA A 12 17.44 7.81 -7.70
C ALA A 12 16.91 8.59 -8.89
N ILE A 13 15.75 9.22 -8.71
CA ILE A 13 15.08 10.13 -9.64
C ILE A 13 15.19 11.55 -9.11
N SER A 14 16.04 12.34 -9.73
CA SER A 14 16.10 13.77 -9.46
C SER A 14 14.74 14.40 -9.76
N LEU A 15 14.16 15.12 -8.80
CA LEU A 15 13.09 16.08 -8.98
C LEU A 15 13.73 17.43 -9.34
N PRO A 16 13.64 17.87 -10.59
CA PRO A 16 14.21 19.15 -10.96
C PRO A 16 13.27 20.29 -10.59
N ASN A 17 13.88 21.42 -10.19
CA ASN A 17 13.15 22.61 -9.75
C ASN A 17 12.52 23.27 -10.97
N LEU A 18 11.19 23.41 -10.98
CA LEU A 18 10.48 23.97 -12.13
C LEU A 18 10.92 25.41 -12.45
N MET A 19 11.42 26.16 -11.46
CA MET A 19 11.93 27.53 -11.64
C MET A 19 13.20 27.61 -12.50
N LYS A 20 13.86 26.48 -12.78
CA LYS A 20 15.03 26.38 -13.67
C LYS A 20 14.67 26.09 -15.12
N TYR A 21 13.38 25.97 -15.44
CA TYR A 21 12.91 25.74 -16.79
C TYR A 21 12.36 27.00 -17.42
N THR A 22 12.60 27.16 -18.70
CA THR A 22 11.97 28.18 -19.53
C THR A 22 10.79 27.59 -20.30
N PHE A 23 9.77 28.40 -20.56
CA PHE A 23 8.57 27.98 -21.26
C PHE A 23 8.38 28.87 -22.50
N GLY A 24 8.34 28.24 -23.67
CA GLY A 24 8.00 28.85 -24.95
C GLY A 24 6.69 28.29 -25.50
N THR A 25 6.10 29.00 -26.45
CA THR A 25 4.88 28.57 -27.14
C THR A 25 5.20 28.25 -28.60
N LYS A 26 4.60 27.19 -29.14
CA LYS A 26 4.69 26.84 -30.56
C LYS A 26 3.32 26.66 -31.19
N ASP A 27 3.30 26.44 -32.51
CA ASP A 27 2.06 26.26 -33.27
C ASP A 27 1.17 25.18 -32.65
N ALA A 28 -0.14 25.44 -32.68
CA ALA A 28 -1.12 24.55 -32.10
C ALA A 28 -1.12 23.21 -32.83
N ILE A 29 -1.17 22.11 -32.06
CA ILE A 29 -1.31 20.78 -32.64
C ILE A 29 -2.81 20.53 -32.86
N PRO A 30 -3.28 20.32 -34.11
CA PRO A 30 -4.69 20.09 -34.37
C PRO A 30 -5.18 18.84 -33.65
N GLU A 31 -6.29 18.96 -32.92
CA GLU A 31 -6.93 17.81 -32.29
C GLU A 31 -7.51 16.89 -33.37
N ARG A 32 -7.20 15.60 -33.26
CA ARG A 32 -7.66 14.63 -34.25
C ARG A 32 -9.16 14.31 -34.14
N ASP A 33 -9.80 14.60 -33.01
CA ASP A 33 -11.24 14.40 -32.78
C ASP A 33 -11.83 15.68 -32.16
N LYS A 34 -13.01 16.11 -32.61
CA LYS A 34 -13.71 17.28 -32.06
C LYS A 34 -14.59 16.92 -30.86
N SER A 35 -14.85 15.62 -30.65
CA SER A 35 -15.65 15.13 -29.52
C SER A 35 -15.24 13.73 -29.06
N ILE A 36 -15.65 13.38 -27.84
CA ILE A 36 -15.50 12.03 -27.28
C ILE A 36 -16.20 10.99 -28.17
N THR A 37 -17.36 11.34 -28.74
CA THR A 37 -18.12 10.47 -29.64
C THR A 37 -17.36 10.19 -30.94
N GLU A 38 -16.76 11.22 -31.54
CA GLU A 38 -15.91 11.05 -32.73
C GLU A 38 -14.68 10.19 -32.45
N ARG A 39 -14.06 10.37 -31.28
CA ARG A 39 -12.93 9.55 -30.83
C ARG A 39 -13.29 8.07 -30.77
N PHE A 40 -14.45 7.72 -30.21
CA PHE A 40 -14.89 6.32 -30.12
C PHE A 40 -15.34 5.77 -31.47
N SER A 41 -15.96 6.58 -32.32
CA SER A 41 -16.30 6.19 -33.70
C SER A 41 -15.05 5.87 -34.52
N ARG A 42 -14.00 6.69 -34.39
CA ARG A 42 -12.70 6.40 -35.01
C ARG A 42 -12.08 5.13 -34.44
N LEU A 43 -12.06 4.98 -33.11
CA LEU A 43 -11.52 3.78 -32.47
C LEU A 43 -12.25 2.51 -32.95
N ARG A 44 -13.58 2.56 -33.11
CA ARG A 44 -14.39 1.46 -33.67
C ARG A 44 -14.00 1.11 -35.10
N ARG A 45 -13.71 2.12 -35.93
CA ARG A 45 -13.32 1.94 -37.33
C ARG A 45 -11.89 1.41 -37.48
N GLU A 46 -10.97 1.84 -36.63
CA GLU A 46 -9.55 1.47 -36.70
C GLU A 46 -9.26 0.10 -36.06
N PHE A 47 -10.00 -0.28 -35.02
CA PHE A 47 -9.76 -1.51 -34.26
C PHE A 47 -9.73 -2.82 -35.10
N PRO A 48 -10.57 -3.02 -36.14
CA PRO A 48 -10.48 -4.21 -36.98
C PRO A 48 -9.18 -4.32 -37.79
N VAL A 49 -8.55 -3.18 -38.13
CA VAL A 49 -7.36 -3.11 -38.98
C VAL A 49 -6.08 -3.03 -38.15
N MET A 50 -6.07 -2.16 -37.13
CA MET A 50 -4.91 -1.85 -36.31
C MET A 50 -4.84 -2.67 -35.03
N GLY A 51 -5.92 -3.36 -34.66
CA GLY A 51 -6.02 -4.10 -33.40
C GLY A 51 -6.15 -3.18 -32.17
N MET A 52 -5.62 -3.64 -31.04
CA MET A 52 -5.66 -2.90 -29.78
C MET A 52 -4.79 -1.64 -29.86
N ARG A 53 -5.37 -0.48 -29.52
CA ARG A 53 -4.62 0.77 -29.44
C ARG A 53 -3.64 0.72 -28.25
N ARG A 54 -2.39 1.10 -28.48
CA ARG A 54 -1.39 1.29 -27.42
C ARG A 54 -1.17 2.78 -27.18
N THR A 55 -1.33 3.22 -25.94
CA THR A 55 -1.16 4.61 -25.52
C THR A 55 -0.08 4.67 -24.45
N VAL A 56 0.82 5.64 -24.54
CA VAL A 56 1.83 5.93 -23.53
C VAL A 56 1.66 7.34 -23.01
N GLU A 57 1.73 7.51 -21.69
CA GLU A 57 1.60 8.79 -20.99
C GLU A 57 2.77 8.96 -20.04
N ALA A 58 3.40 10.13 -20.05
CA ALA A 58 4.51 10.49 -19.19
C ALA A 58 4.01 11.02 -17.85
N ILE A 59 4.52 10.46 -16.76
CA ILE A 59 4.48 11.05 -15.43
C ILE A 59 5.77 11.83 -15.26
N ILE A 60 5.70 13.15 -15.40
CA ILE A 60 6.85 14.03 -15.25
C ILE A 60 6.77 14.67 -13.86
N LEU A 61 7.67 14.25 -12.96
CA LEU A 61 7.74 14.77 -11.61
C LEU A 61 8.70 15.96 -11.54
N THR A 62 8.26 17.05 -10.92
CA THR A 62 9.07 18.23 -10.64
C THR A 62 8.81 18.70 -9.22
N HIS A 63 9.53 19.72 -8.75
CA HIS A 63 9.18 20.38 -7.50
C HIS A 63 9.14 21.91 -7.64
N GLN A 64 8.24 22.53 -6.89
CA GLN A 64 8.19 23.98 -6.65
C GLN A 64 8.13 24.20 -5.15
N HIS A 65 8.96 25.09 -4.61
CA HIS A 65 9.06 25.35 -3.16
C HIS A 65 9.17 24.07 -2.30
N LYS A 66 9.92 23.07 -2.77
CA LYS A 66 10.10 21.75 -2.11
C LYS A 66 8.84 20.88 -2.04
N MET A 67 7.77 21.24 -2.75
CA MET A 67 6.58 20.42 -2.90
C MET A 67 6.62 19.65 -4.21
N PRO A 68 6.35 18.33 -4.22
CA PRO A 68 6.32 17.52 -5.45
C PRO A 68 5.08 17.84 -6.29
N HIS A 69 5.30 18.01 -7.59
CA HIS A 69 4.26 18.30 -8.58
C HIS A 69 4.34 17.31 -9.74
N ILE A 70 3.20 17.07 -10.38
CA ILE A 70 3.11 16.37 -11.67
C ILE A 70 2.80 17.41 -12.75
N LEU A 71 3.55 17.37 -13.86
CA LEU A 71 3.23 18.20 -15.02
C LEU A 71 2.05 17.61 -15.81
N LEU A 72 1.01 18.42 -15.99
CA LEU A 72 -0.22 18.09 -16.70
C LEU A 72 -0.43 19.06 -17.87
N LEU A 73 -1.01 18.56 -18.96
CA LEU A 73 -1.53 19.38 -20.04
C LEU A 73 -3.00 19.68 -19.79
N LYS A 74 -3.33 20.96 -19.72
CA LYS A 74 -4.70 21.45 -19.65
C LYS A 74 -5.20 21.85 -21.03
N ILE A 75 -6.37 21.35 -21.39
CA ILE A 75 -7.09 21.63 -22.63
C ILE A 75 -8.35 22.41 -22.28
N GLY A 76 -8.51 23.61 -22.83
CA GLY A 76 -9.63 24.49 -22.49
C GLY A 76 -9.68 24.83 -21.00
N ALA A 77 -10.87 24.92 -20.43
CA ALA A 77 -11.06 25.39 -19.05
C ALA A 77 -10.98 24.28 -17.98
N THR A 78 -11.35 23.04 -18.31
CA THR A 78 -11.65 21.99 -17.30
C THR A 78 -10.98 20.64 -17.55
N TYR A 79 -10.33 20.42 -18.69
CA TYR A 79 -9.81 19.09 -19.02
C TYR A 79 -8.30 19.00 -18.79
N PHE A 80 -7.87 17.98 -18.03
CA PHE A 80 -6.48 17.68 -17.76
C PHE A 80 -6.10 16.33 -18.36
N LYS A 81 -4.88 16.24 -18.91
CA LYS A 81 -4.28 14.97 -19.34
C LYS A 81 -2.80 14.94 -19.00
N LEU A 82 -2.25 13.73 -18.89
CA LEU A 82 -0.80 13.56 -18.89
C LEU A 82 -0.23 13.82 -20.29
N PRO A 83 1.01 14.34 -20.41
CA PRO A 83 1.71 14.42 -21.68
C PRO A 83 1.85 13.01 -22.27
N GLY A 84 1.34 12.78 -23.47
CA GLY A 84 1.28 11.42 -24.00
C GLY A 84 0.48 11.29 -25.29
N GLY A 85 0.47 10.09 -25.85
CA GLY A 85 -0.07 9.84 -27.17
C GLY A 85 -0.14 8.35 -27.53
N THR A 86 -0.51 8.10 -28.77
CA THR A 86 -0.69 6.74 -29.30
C THR A 86 0.56 6.28 -30.03
N LEU A 87 0.97 5.04 -29.76
CA LEU A 87 2.10 4.40 -30.43
C LEU A 87 1.73 3.97 -31.84
N GLU A 88 2.74 4.00 -32.72
CA GLU A 88 2.64 3.47 -34.07
C GLU A 88 2.74 1.92 -34.07
N PRO A 89 2.23 1.25 -35.12
CA PRO A 89 2.33 -0.21 -35.21
C PRO A 89 3.79 -0.68 -35.17
N GLY A 90 4.11 -1.55 -34.21
CA GLY A 90 5.46 -2.07 -34.00
C GLY A 90 6.38 -1.19 -33.16
N GLU A 91 5.96 0.02 -32.79
CA GLU A 91 6.79 0.96 -32.02
C GLU A 91 6.94 0.52 -30.55
N GLY A 92 8.16 0.70 -30.02
CA GLY A 92 8.47 0.49 -28.60
C GLY A 92 7.89 1.60 -27.72
N ASP A 93 7.58 1.29 -26.45
CA ASP A 93 6.98 2.29 -25.55
C ASP A 93 7.89 3.50 -25.32
N SER A 94 9.18 3.25 -25.05
CA SER A 94 10.15 4.30 -24.77
C SER A 94 10.44 5.14 -26.02
N GLU A 95 10.66 4.51 -27.16
CA GLU A 95 10.88 5.21 -28.43
C GLU A 95 9.68 6.10 -28.80
N GLY A 96 8.46 5.55 -28.71
CA GLY A 96 7.27 6.31 -29.02
C GLY A 96 6.96 7.40 -28.01
N LEU A 97 7.16 7.16 -26.71
CA LEU A 97 7.00 8.21 -25.72
C LEU A 97 8.02 9.34 -25.94
N HIS A 98 9.27 9.02 -26.29
CA HIS A 98 10.28 10.02 -26.60
C HIS A 98 9.91 10.86 -27.82
N ARG A 99 9.43 10.23 -28.89
CA ARG A 99 8.91 10.92 -30.11
C ARG A 99 7.72 11.82 -29.79
N ILE A 100 6.78 11.32 -28.98
CA ILE A 100 5.59 12.08 -28.56
C ILE A 100 6.00 13.29 -27.73
N LEU A 101 6.89 13.12 -26.74
CA LEU A 101 7.37 14.23 -25.91
C LEU A 101 8.18 15.23 -26.74
N THR A 102 8.96 14.78 -27.72
CA THR A 102 9.67 15.65 -28.68
C THR A 102 8.67 16.49 -29.49
N THR A 103 7.60 15.88 -29.95
CA THR A 103 6.54 16.60 -30.67
C THR A 103 5.78 17.56 -29.76
N LEU A 104 5.57 17.21 -28.49
CA LEU A 104 4.86 18.05 -27.52
C LEU A 104 5.71 19.21 -26.99
N PHE A 105 6.99 18.99 -26.69
CA PHE A 105 7.79 19.94 -25.92
C PHE A 105 9.10 20.36 -26.58
N GLY A 106 9.51 19.70 -27.67
CA GLY A 106 10.72 20.02 -28.42
C GLY A 106 10.65 21.38 -29.11
N GLU A 107 11.81 22.03 -29.21
CA GLU A 107 11.98 23.32 -29.87
C GLU A 107 11.73 23.20 -31.38
N PRO A 108 10.90 24.08 -31.97
CA PRO A 108 10.68 24.05 -33.42
C PRO A 108 11.91 24.54 -34.17
N PHE A 109 12.33 23.79 -35.19
CA PHE A 109 13.26 24.28 -36.20
C PHE A 109 12.75 23.94 -37.60
N ILE A 110 13.07 24.79 -38.56
CA ILE A 110 12.70 24.60 -39.96
C ILE A 110 13.86 23.87 -40.63
N ALA A 111 13.60 22.67 -41.13
CA ALA A 111 14.58 21.95 -41.94
C ALA A 111 14.72 22.57 -43.33
N ASP A 112 15.85 22.30 -44.00
CA ASP A 112 16.16 22.85 -45.33
C ASP A 112 15.11 22.50 -46.41
N ASP A 113 14.27 21.47 -46.17
CA ASP A 113 13.17 21.03 -47.02
C ASP A 113 11.80 21.66 -46.67
N GLY A 114 11.76 22.56 -45.68
CA GLY A 114 10.54 23.23 -45.22
C GLY A 114 9.67 22.39 -44.27
N GLN A 115 10.12 21.20 -43.85
CA GLN A 115 9.41 20.44 -42.82
C GLN A 115 9.65 21.02 -41.43
N HIS A 116 8.58 21.07 -40.63
CA HIS A 116 8.69 21.39 -39.21
C HIS A 116 9.27 20.17 -38.48
N ILE A 117 10.53 20.28 -38.06
CA ILE A 117 11.18 19.28 -37.21
C ILE A 117 11.30 19.87 -35.81
N PHE A 118 11.23 19.01 -34.79
CA PHE A 118 11.43 19.40 -33.40
C PHE A 118 12.76 18.87 -32.91
N ALA A 119 13.52 19.72 -32.22
CA ALA A 119 14.71 19.27 -31.52
C ALA A 119 14.32 18.19 -30.49
N PRO A 120 15.10 17.09 -30.37
CA PRO A 120 14.83 16.03 -29.40
C PRO A 120 14.59 16.60 -28.01
N PHE A 121 13.46 16.26 -27.40
CA PHE A 121 13.16 16.74 -26.05
C PHE A 121 14.05 15.98 -25.06
N PRO A 122 14.95 16.66 -24.32
CA PRO A 122 15.89 15.98 -23.44
C PRO A 122 15.14 15.41 -22.24
N CYS A 123 14.94 14.10 -22.21
CA CYS A 123 14.38 13.39 -21.08
C CYS A 123 14.87 11.95 -21.02
N GLU A 124 14.82 11.37 -19.83
CA GLU A 124 15.11 9.95 -19.62
C GLU A 124 13.82 9.21 -19.30
N ILE A 125 13.49 8.21 -20.12
CA ILE A 125 12.31 7.39 -19.93
C ILE A 125 12.63 6.27 -18.96
N ARG A 126 11.88 6.22 -17.88
CA ARG A 126 12.07 5.31 -16.76
C ARG A 126 11.04 4.17 -16.82
N GLU A 127 10.69 3.61 -15.66
CA GLU A 127 9.78 2.48 -15.54
C GLU A 127 8.30 2.84 -15.76
N VAL A 128 7.51 1.81 -16.03
CA VAL A 128 6.05 1.88 -16.05
C VAL A 128 5.55 1.91 -14.61
N VAL A 129 4.84 2.97 -14.23
CA VAL A 129 4.24 3.19 -12.90
C VAL A 129 2.86 2.57 -12.81
N ALA A 130 2.07 2.64 -13.88
CA ALA A 130 0.69 2.15 -13.87
C ALA A 130 0.21 1.74 -15.27
N ASN A 131 -0.75 0.81 -15.30
CA ASN A 131 -1.39 0.31 -16.51
C ASN A 131 -2.89 0.56 -16.43
N TRP A 132 -3.49 0.96 -17.55
CA TRP A 132 -4.92 1.15 -17.67
C TRP A 132 -5.45 0.52 -18.94
N TRP A 133 -6.56 -0.18 -18.83
CA TRP A 133 -7.17 -0.93 -19.91
C TRP A 133 -8.56 -0.39 -20.20
N ARG A 134 -8.88 -0.27 -21.48
CA ARG A 134 -10.21 0.06 -21.96
C ARG A 134 -10.83 -1.18 -22.60
N PRO A 135 -11.76 -1.86 -21.93
CA PRO A 135 -12.40 -3.07 -22.46
C PRO A 135 -13.26 -2.84 -23.70
N HIS A 136 -14.00 -1.73 -23.70
CA HIS A 136 -15.07 -1.44 -24.66
C HIS A 136 -14.89 -0.05 -25.29
N PHE A 137 -15.68 0.28 -26.30
CA PHE A 137 -15.66 1.59 -26.97
C PHE A 137 -16.45 2.63 -26.16
N GLU A 138 -16.09 2.78 -24.89
CA GLU A 138 -16.76 3.60 -23.89
C GLU A 138 -15.72 4.31 -23.01
N PRO A 139 -16.06 5.43 -22.33
CA PRO A 139 -15.16 6.22 -21.49
C PRO A 139 -14.43 5.45 -20.39
N THR A 140 -15.09 4.44 -19.81
CA THR A 140 -14.59 3.70 -18.64
C THR A 140 -13.28 3.00 -18.91
N GLN A 141 -12.36 3.12 -17.96
CA GLN A 141 -11.06 2.44 -17.97
C GLN A 141 -10.83 1.81 -16.60
N TYR A 142 -10.02 0.75 -16.57
CA TYR A 142 -9.69 0.01 -15.35
C TYR A 142 -8.17 -0.10 -15.21
N PRO A 143 -7.63 -0.07 -13.98
CA PRO A 143 -6.19 -0.25 -13.75
C PRO A 143 -5.71 -1.70 -14.00
N TYR A 144 -6.62 -2.60 -14.37
CA TYR A 144 -6.39 -4.00 -14.71
C TYR A 144 -7.19 -4.36 -15.96
N LEU A 145 -6.82 -5.46 -16.64
CA LEU A 145 -7.61 -6.03 -17.72
C LEU A 145 -8.68 -6.96 -17.12
N PRO A 146 -10.00 -6.67 -17.26
CA PRO A 146 -11.02 -7.55 -16.69
C PRO A 146 -10.95 -8.95 -17.32
N SER A 147 -11.10 -10.00 -16.50
CA SER A 147 -10.87 -11.40 -16.89
C SER A 147 -11.74 -11.89 -18.06
N HIS A 148 -12.95 -11.37 -18.21
CA HIS A 148 -13.87 -11.70 -19.30
C HIS A 148 -13.51 -11.01 -20.63
N ILE A 149 -12.47 -10.16 -20.64
CA ILE A 149 -12.07 -9.34 -21.79
C ILE A 149 -10.82 -9.93 -22.43
N THR A 150 -11.01 -10.61 -23.56
CA THR A 150 -9.92 -11.18 -24.35
C THR A 150 -9.34 -10.21 -25.38
N ARG A 151 -10.11 -9.18 -25.77
CA ARG A 151 -9.73 -8.21 -26.81
C ARG A 151 -10.02 -6.75 -26.38
N PRO A 152 -9.21 -6.19 -25.45
CA PRO A 152 -9.33 -4.80 -25.04
C PRO A 152 -9.11 -3.84 -26.21
N LYS A 153 -9.72 -2.65 -26.14
CA LYS A 153 -9.67 -1.63 -27.20
C LYS A 153 -8.48 -0.69 -27.06
N GLU A 154 -8.02 -0.47 -25.83
CA GLU A 154 -6.87 0.38 -25.55
C GLU A 154 -6.11 -0.18 -24.34
N HIS A 155 -4.78 -0.25 -24.47
CA HIS A 155 -3.85 -0.42 -23.36
C HIS A 155 -3.06 0.88 -23.21
N ARG A 156 -3.21 1.53 -22.05
CA ARG A 156 -2.54 2.75 -21.69
C ARG A 156 -1.48 2.45 -20.62
N ARG A 157 -0.24 2.85 -20.88
CA ARG A 157 0.87 2.73 -19.93
C ARG A 157 1.27 4.11 -19.46
N MET A 158 1.40 4.26 -18.16
CA MET A 158 1.92 5.47 -17.54
C MET A 158 3.35 5.22 -17.14
N ILE A 159 4.26 6.01 -17.69
CA ILE A 159 5.70 5.79 -17.61
C ILE A 159 6.30 7.01 -16.91
N LEU A 160 7.13 6.76 -15.91
CA LEU A 160 7.87 7.82 -15.28
C LEU A 160 8.88 8.40 -16.28
N VAL A 161 8.98 9.73 -16.31
CA VAL A 161 9.94 10.44 -17.15
C VAL A 161 10.70 11.42 -16.29
N GLU A 162 12.03 11.32 -16.35
CA GLU A 162 12.95 12.19 -15.64
C GLU A 162 13.47 13.28 -16.59
N LEU A 163 13.54 14.51 -16.09
CA LEU A 163 14.03 15.65 -16.84
C LEU A 163 15.46 16.00 -16.42
N PRO A 164 16.25 16.62 -17.31
CA PRO A 164 17.54 17.21 -16.94
C PRO A 164 17.36 18.32 -15.89
N PRO A 165 18.40 18.70 -15.11
CA PRO A 165 18.28 19.69 -14.03
C PRO A 165 17.76 21.09 -14.45
N GLU A 166 17.89 21.43 -15.71
CA GLU A 166 17.41 22.65 -16.36
C GLU A 166 17.07 22.35 -17.83
N GLY A 167 16.22 23.15 -18.45
CA GLY A 167 15.81 22.94 -19.84
C GLY A 167 14.68 23.86 -20.29
N CYS A 168 14.15 23.59 -21.48
CA CYS A 168 13.07 24.40 -22.07
C CYS A 168 11.90 23.51 -22.51
N PHE A 169 10.68 24.00 -22.27
CA PHE A 169 9.45 23.42 -22.79
C PHE A 169 8.86 24.34 -23.87
N HIS A 170 8.71 23.85 -25.10
CA HIS A 170 7.96 24.54 -26.15
C HIS A 170 6.58 23.91 -26.29
N VAL A 171 5.59 24.47 -25.58
CA VAL A 171 4.24 23.91 -25.48
C VAL A 171 3.38 24.40 -26.66
N PRO A 172 2.57 23.54 -27.30
CA PRO A 172 1.69 23.97 -28.38
C PRO A 172 0.63 24.94 -27.85
N GLY A 173 0.30 26.00 -28.59
CA GLY A 173 -0.56 27.10 -28.14
C GLY A 173 -1.99 26.70 -27.74
N ASN A 174 -2.44 25.49 -28.08
CA ASN A 174 -3.72 24.93 -27.64
C ASN A 174 -3.66 24.15 -26.31
N TYR A 175 -2.48 24.08 -25.67
CA TYR A 175 -2.27 23.45 -24.37
C TYR A 175 -1.69 24.44 -23.38
N ASN A 176 -2.14 24.34 -22.12
CA ASN A 176 -1.46 24.97 -21.00
C ASN A 176 -0.75 23.90 -20.18
N LEU A 177 0.56 24.05 -19.97
CA LEU A 177 1.32 23.18 -19.10
C LEU A 177 1.18 23.67 -17.66
N LEU A 178 0.69 22.80 -16.77
CA LEU A 178 0.45 23.10 -15.37
C LEU A 178 1.21 22.13 -14.49
N ALA A 179 1.75 22.62 -13.38
CA ALA A 179 2.30 21.80 -12.32
C ALA A 179 1.22 21.63 -11.25
N ALA A 180 0.63 20.43 -11.16
CA ALA A 180 -0.35 20.11 -10.14
C ALA A 180 0.33 19.50 -8.91
N PRO A 181 0.15 20.04 -7.70
CA PRO A 181 0.72 19.48 -6.49
C PRO A 181 0.22 18.06 -6.26
N LEU A 182 1.10 17.14 -5.86
CA LEU A 182 0.74 15.71 -5.74
C LEU A 182 -0.42 15.47 -4.76
N PHE A 183 -0.52 16.28 -3.68
CA PHE A 183 -1.60 16.17 -2.70
C PHE A 183 -2.96 16.62 -3.24
N GLU A 184 -3.01 17.52 -4.23
CA GLU A 184 -4.26 18.01 -4.83
C GLU A 184 -4.88 16.98 -5.79
N LEU A 185 -4.03 16.10 -6.34
CA LEU A 185 -4.44 15.02 -7.22
C LEU A 185 -5.08 13.87 -6.44
N PHE A 186 -4.66 13.64 -5.19
CA PHE A 186 -5.07 12.48 -4.41
C PHE A 186 -6.59 12.46 -4.20
N GLU A 187 -7.24 11.37 -4.63
CA GLU A 187 -8.69 11.16 -4.57
C GLU A 187 -9.56 12.23 -5.27
N ASN A 188 -8.97 13.15 -6.02
CA ASN A 188 -9.67 14.21 -6.75
C ASN A 188 -10.13 13.77 -8.14
N THR A 189 -10.95 12.71 -8.17
CA THR A 189 -11.55 12.19 -9.40
C THR A 189 -12.43 13.22 -10.12
N PRO A 190 -13.24 14.06 -9.43
CA PRO A 190 -14.04 15.08 -10.11
C PRO A 190 -13.22 16.14 -10.86
N GLY A 191 -12.05 16.53 -10.33
CA GLY A 191 -11.20 17.55 -10.93
C GLY A 191 -10.26 17.03 -12.02
N TYR A 192 -9.63 15.87 -11.78
CA TYR A 192 -8.52 15.37 -12.61
C TYR A 192 -8.83 14.03 -13.31
N GLY A 193 -9.99 13.43 -13.04
CA GLY A 193 -10.36 12.11 -13.55
C GLY A 193 -9.66 10.97 -12.79
N PRO A 194 -10.17 9.73 -12.93
CA PRO A 194 -9.75 8.60 -12.10
C PRO A 194 -8.29 8.17 -12.34
N VAL A 195 -7.79 8.39 -13.56
CA VAL A 195 -6.42 8.02 -13.95
C VAL A 195 -5.41 8.90 -13.20
N ILE A 196 -5.53 10.23 -13.30
CA ILE A 196 -4.60 11.17 -12.68
C ILE A 196 -4.76 11.13 -11.15
N ALA A 197 -5.99 11.01 -10.65
CA ALA A 197 -6.24 10.98 -9.21
C ALA A 197 -5.64 9.75 -8.49
N SER A 198 -5.36 8.67 -9.23
CA SER A 198 -4.70 7.46 -8.71
C SER A 198 -3.16 7.55 -8.65
N LEU A 199 -2.57 8.58 -9.28
CA LEU A 199 -1.11 8.71 -9.38
C LEU A 199 -0.41 8.85 -8.04
N PRO A 200 -0.89 9.63 -7.06
CA PRO A 200 -0.21 9.74 -5.77
C PRO A 200 -0.08 8.41 -5.05
N LEU A 201 -1.08 7.52 -5.19
CA LEU A 201 -1.03 6.16 -4.65
C LEU A 201 -0.12 5.25 -5.48
N SER A 202 -0.15 5.37 -6.81
CA SER A 202 0.75 4.62 -7.70
C SER A 202 2.22 5.02 -7.55
N LEU A 203 2.46 6.25 -7.08
CA LEU A 203 3.78 6.85 -6.81
C LEU A 203 4.16 6.78 -5.32
N SER A 204 3.26 6.37 -4.42
CA SER A 204 3.56 6.32 -2.98
C SER A 204 4.36 5.05 -2.67
N LYS A 205 5.64 5.27 -2.41
CA LYS A 205 6.50 4.24 -1.84
C LYS A 205 6.05 3.89 -0.44
N VAL A 206 6.04 2.60 -0.14
CA VAL A 206 6.00 2.07 1.23
C VAL A 206 6.98 2.84 2.13
N GLY A 207 8.17 3.23 1.64
CA GLY A 207 9.13 4.07 2.36
C GLY A 207 8.58 5.42 2.82
N LYS A 208 7.79 6.13 2.01
CA LYS A 208 7.15 7.40 2.42
C LYS A 208 6.05 7.20 3.45
N ILE A 209 5.28 6.11 3.32
CA ILE A 209 4.27 5.70 4.31
C ILE A 209 4.97 5.37 5.64
N LEU A 210 6.09 4.64 5.59
CA LEU A 210 6.90 4.34 6.77
C LEU A 210 7.47 5.64 7.38
N GLN A 211 8.03 6.55 6.60
CA GLN A 211 8.51 7.85 7.11
C GLN A 211 7.39 8.67 7.78
N SER A 212 6.17 8.66 7.23
CA SER A 212 5.05 9.36 7.85
C SER A 212 4.63 8.72 9.17
N ILE A 213 4.81 7.41 9.36
CA ILE A 213 4.41 6.67 10.57
C ILE A 213 5.51 6.64 11.64
N LEU A 214 6.75 6.35 11.27
CA LEU A 214 7.84 6.07 12.22
C LEU A 214 8.15 7.25 13.16
N PRO A 215 8.26 7.04 14.48
CA PRO A 215 8.62 8.09 15.41
C PRO A 215 10.05 8.60 15.16
N ILE A 216 10.27 9.89 15.39
CA ILE A 216 11.62 10.46 15.40
C ILE A 216 12.18 10.26 16.81
N LEU A 217 13.23 9.45 16.94
CA LEU A 217 13.85 9.21 18.23
C LEU A 217 14.55 10.47 18.74
N SER A 218 14.26 10.84 19.98
CA SER A 218 14.83 12.01 20.66
C SER A 218 15.44 11.64 22.00
N ASN A 219 16.54 12.30 22.38
CA ASN A 219 17.16 12.14 23.71
C ASN A 219 16.26 12.62 24.86
N ARG A 220 15.11 13.22 24.57
CA ARG A 220 14.11 13.65 25.57
C ARG A 220 13.03 12.61 25.81
N ASP A 221 12.93 11.59 24.96
CA ASP A 221 11.91 10.55 25.09
C ASP A 221 12.21 9.68 26.31
N HIS A 222 11.16 9.17 26.93
CA HIS A 222 11.27 8.27 28.08
C HIS A 222 10.66 6.92 27.76
N LYS A 223 10.97 5.93 28.59
CA LYS A 223 10.40 4.58 28.46
C LYS A 223 8.87 4.64 28.37
N GLY A 224 8.32 4.09 27.29
CA GLY A 224 6.89 4.04 27.00
C GLY A 224 6.43 5.07 25.97
N THR A 225 7.27 6.02 25.55
CA THR A 225 6.96 7.00 24.50
C THR A 225 6.80 6.32 23.13
N CYS A 226 7.69 5.38 22.79
CA CYS A 226 7.63 4.65 21.52
C CYS A 226 6.68 3.44 21.56
N GLY A 227 5.83 3.34 22.59
CA GLY A 227 4.70 2.44 22.64
C GLY A 227 4.87 1.25 23.57
N LYS A 228 3.76 0.88 24.20
CA LYS A 228 3.62 -0.25 25.12
C LYS A 228 2.62 -1.24 24.51
N ILE A 229 3.12 -2.32 23.95
CA ILE A 229 2.34 -3.26 23.15
C ILE A 229 1.99 -4.49 24.00
N GLY A 230 0.70 -4.85 24.03
CA GLY A 230 0.23 -6.09 24.66
C GLY A 230 0.01 -7.19 23.63
N VAL A 231 0.26 -8.43 24.01
CA VAL A 231 -0.10 -9.63 23.25
C VAL A 231 -0.86 -10.57 24.17
N VAL A 232 -2.09 -10.91 23.80
CA VAL A 232 -2.95 -11.87 24.50
C VAL A 232 -2.95 -13.16 23.71
N GLY A 233 -2.36 -14.20 24.29
CA GLY A 233 -2.11 -15.46 23.60
C GLY A 233 -1.24 -16.38 24.44
N GLY A 234 -0.80 -17.48 23.86
CA GLY A 234 -0.03 -18.50 24.57
C GLY A 234 -0.88 -19.47 25.38
N SER A 235 -0.93 -20.71 24.88
CA SER A 235 -1.51 -21.87 25.53
C SER A 235 -0.41 -22.86 25.94
N LEU A 236 -0.82 -24.00 26.51
CA LEU A 236 0.06 -25.11 26.85
C LEU A 236 0.97 -25.52 25.67
N GLU A 237 0.40 -25.62 24.47
CA GLU A 237 1.10 -26.05 23.25
C GLU A 237 1.73 -24.88 22.49
N TYR A 238 1.07 -23.72 22.43
CA TYR A 238 1.42 -22.63 21.52
C TYR A 238 2.16 -21.49 22.22
N THR A 239 3.35 -21.77 22.74
CA THR A 239 4.18 -20.78 23.43
C THR A 239 4.97 -19.87 22.48
N GLY A 240 5.25 -20.30 21.25
CA GLY A 240 6.07 -19.54 20.28
C GLY A 240 5.35 -18.36 19.64
N ALA A 241 4.07 -18.51 19.30
CA ALA A 241 3.27 -17.48 18.62
C ALA A 241 3.24 -16.12 19.38
N PRO A 242 2.91 -16.07 20.69
CA PRO A 242 2.90 -14.80 21.41
C PRO A 242 4.32 -14.20 21.57
N TYR A 243 5.36 -15.03 21.62
CA TYR A 243 6.75 -14.56 21.61
C TYR A 243 7.08 -13.86 20.30
N PHE A 244 6.74 -14.46 19.16
CA PHE A 244 7.02 -13.90 17.84
C PHE A 244 6.35 -12.53 17.65
N ALA A 245 5.07 -12.39 18.04
CA ALA A 245 4.38 -11.11 17.98
C ALA A 245 5.03 -10.06 18.89
N ALA A 246 5.25 -10.38 20.16
CA ALA A 246 5.79 -9.43 21.14
C ALA A 246 7.24 -9.02 20.84
N MET A 247 8.09 -9.99 20.48
CA MET A 247 9.49 -9.74 20.12
C MET A 247 9.61 -8.91 18.83
N THR A 248 8.70 -9.11 17.88
CA THR A 248 8.66 -8.30 16.66
C THR A 248 8.36 -6.83 16.98
N SER A 249 7.41 -6.56 17.87
CA SER A 249 7.14 -5.18 18.32
C SER A 249 8.37 -4.53 18.96
N LEU A 250 9.08 -5.23 19.86
CA LEU A 250 10.32 -4.71 20.46
C LEU A 250 11.39 -4.46 19.40
N ARG A 251 11.60 -5.42 18.49
CA ARG A 251 12.62 -5.33 17.44
C ARG A 251 12.31 -4.27 16.41
N LEU A 252 11.05 -3.92 16.20
CA LEU A 252 10.65 -2.81 15.36
C LEU A 252 10.93 -1.46 16.03
N GLY A 253 10.82 -1.38 17.36
CA GLY A 253 11.17 -0.19 18.14
C GLY A 253 10.19 0.17 19.25
N ALA A 254 9.23 -0.69 19.59
CA ALA A 254 8.39 -0.46 20.76
C ALA A 254 9.21 -0.52 22.05
N ASP A 255 8.91 0.33 23.03
CA ASP A 255 9.68 0.42 24.28
C ASP A 255 9.41 -0.75 25.23
N LEU A 256 8.17 -1.26 25.21
CA LEU A 256 7.72 -2.33 26.08
C LEU A 256 6.80 -3.29 25.33
N ALA A 257 7.01 -4.58 25.55
CA ALA A 257 6.11 -5.63 25.11
C ALA A 257 5.67 -6.48 26.30
N HIS A 258 4.36 -6.62 26.44
CA HIS A 258 3.69 -7.39 27.48
C HIS A 258 3.02 -8.61 26.85
N VAL A 259 3.19 -9.79 27.45
CA VAL A 259 2.52 -11.01 27.01
C VAL A 259 1.58 -11.47 28.12
N PHE A 260 0.27 -11.49 27.86
CA PHE A 260 -0.74 -12.07 28.73
C PHE A 260 -1.03 -13.48 28.24
N CYS A 261 -0.65 -14.47 29.03
CA CYS A 261 -0.74 -15.87 28.65
C CYS A 261 -1.32 -16.73 29.74
N ARG A 262 -1.60 -17.99 29.40
CA ARG A 262 -1.89 -19.00 30.42
C ARG A 262 -0.64 -19.25 31.30
N PRO A 263 -0.82 -19.61 32.58
CA PRO A 263 0.31 -19.88 33.48
C PRO A 263 1.30 -20.92 32.96
N GLU A 264 0.81 -21.95 32.26
CA GLU A 264 1.60 -23.05 31.74
C GLU A 264 2.56 -22.59 30.62
N ALA A 265 2.16 -21.58 29.85
CA ALA A 265 2.98 -21.01 28.77
C ALA A 265 4.08 -20.07 29.29
N ALA A 266 3.89 -19.50 30.48
CA ALA A 266 4.65 -18.33 30.91
C ALA A 266 6.13 -18.60 31.13
N VAL A 267 6.49 -19.74 31.73
CA VAL A 267 7.89 -20.09 31.99
C VAL A 267 8.64 -20.25 30.67
N VAL A 268 8.04 -20.92 29.69
CA VAL A 268 8.64 -21.13 28.37
C VAL A 268 8.83 -19.80 27.64
N ILE A 269 7.81 -18.94 27.60
CA ILE A 269 7.90 -17.63 26.93
C ILE A 269 8.99 -16.76 27.58
N LYS A 270 9.06 -16.71 28.91
CA LYS A 270 10.12 -15.99 29.65
C LYS A 270 11.52 -16.52 29.33
N SER A 271 11.63 -17.80 29.01
CA SER A 271 12.91 -18.44 28.68
C SER A 271 13.42 -18.08 27.28
N TYR A 272 12.53 -17.64 26.37
CA TYR A 272 12.94 -17.19 25.04
C TYR A 272 13.60 -15.80 25.05
N SER A 273 13.24 -14.93 26.01
CA SER A 273 13.77 -13.57 26.09
C SER A 273 13.51 -12.94 27.46
N PRO A 274 14.53 -12.38 28.12
CA PRO A 274 14.38 -11.61 29.36
C PRO A 274 13.74 -10.22 29.15
N GLU A 275 13.67 -9.72 27.92
CA GLU A 275 13.12 -8.41 27.59
C GLU A 275 11.57 -8.37 27.66
N LEU A 276 10.91 -9.52 27.50
CA LEU A 276 9.45 -9.60 27.51
C LEU A 276 8.88 -9.58 28.94
N ILE A 277 7.83 -8.77 29.16
CA ILE A 277 7.10 -8.75 30.43
C ILE A 277 5.92 -9.72 30.33
N VAL A 278 6.10 -10.92 30.89
CA VAL A 278 5.12 -12.01 30.76
C VAL A 278 4.23 -12.14 32.00
N HIS A 279 2.92 -12.03 31.78
CA HIS A 279 1.85 -12.04 32.76
C HIS A 279 1.04 -13.36 32.69
N PRO A 280 1.27 -14.32 33.61
CA PRO A 280 0.56 -15.60 33.68
C PRO A 280 -0.83 -15.43 34.31
N ILE A 281 -1.75 -14.73 33.64
CA ILE A 281 -3.05 -14.38 34.24
C ILE A 281 -4.26 -14.98 33.51
N LEU A 282 -4.12 -15.44 32.26
CA LEU A 282 -5.27 -15.94 31.51
C LEU A 282 -5.84 -17.20 32.15
N CYS A 283 -7.18 -17.29 32.15
CA CYS A 283 -7.95 -18.39 32.74
C CYS A 283 -7.66 -18.64 34.25
N THR A 284 -7.09 -17.67 34.96
CA THR A 284 -6.90 -17.73 36.41
C THR A 284 -8.03 -17.00 37.16
N PRO A 285 -8.30 -17.35 38.43
CA PRO A 285 -9.25 -16.59 39.26
C PRO A 285 -8.85 -15.10 39.33
N GLY A 286 -9.82 -14.22 39.02
CA GLY A 286 -9.61 -12.77 38.98
C GLY A 286 -8.82 -12.26 37.77
N CYS A 287 -8.70 -13.07 36.70
CA CYS A 287 -8.05 -12.69 35.44
C CYS A 287 -8.52 -11.33 34.92
N GLU A 288 -9.83 -11.10 34.85
CA GLU A 288 -10.43 -9.89 34.28
C GLU A 288 -9.95 -8.62 34.99
N ALA A 289 -10.01 -8.60 36.33
CA ALA A 289 -9.57 -7.44 37.12
C ALA A 289 -8.07 -7.16 36.95
N LYS A 290 -7.24 -8.21 36.94
CA LYS A 290 -5.79 -8.08 36.72
C LYS A 290 -5.47 -7.61 35.31
N PHE A 291 -6.21 -8.09 34.31
CA PHE A 291 -6.03 -7.69 32.93
C PHE A 291 -6.42 -6.22 32.73
N ASP A 292 -7.57 -5.79 33.26
CA ASP A 292 -8.05 -4.41 33.21
C ASP A 292 -7.07 -3.41 33.83
N GLU A 293 -6.37 -3.78 34.91
CA GLU A 293 -5.33 -2.93 35.50
C GLU A 293 -4.23 -2.60 34.48
N TRP A 294 -3.78 -3.60 33.73
CA TRP A 294 -2.72 -3.45 32.73
C TRP A 294 -3.19 -2.79 31.45
N LEU A 295 -4.44 -3.00 31.02
CA LEU A 295 -4.97 -2.39 29.80
C LEU A 295 -4.78 -0.87 29.77
N SER A 296 -4.96 -0.20 30.91
CA SER A 296 -4.77 1.25 31.04
C SER A 296 -3.34 1.73 30.74
N ARG A 297 -2.37 0.83 30.78
CA ARG A 297 -0.95 1.11 30.55
C ARG A 297 -0.52 0.80 29.13
N LEU A 298 -1.33 0.10 28.35
CA LEU A 298 -1.00 -0.28 26.98
C LEU A 298 -1.47 0.78 25.99
N ASN A 299 -0.86 0.78 24.80
CA ASN A 299 -1.26 1.65 23.70
C ASN A 299 -1.94 0.86 22.56
N ALA A 300 -1.48 -0.37 22.33
CA ALA A 300 -2.07 -1.30 21.37
C ALA A 300 -2.00 -2.73 21.91
N ILE A 301 -2.88 -3.58 21.42
CA ILE A 301 -2.98 -4.98 21.85
C ILE A 301 -3.24 -5.91 20.67
N VAL A 302 -2.50 -7.02 20.63
CA VAL A 302 -2.72 -8.14 19.72
C VAL A 302 -3.45 -9.23 20.48
N VAL A 303 -4.52 -9.78 19.93
CA VAL A 303 -5.28 -10.89 20.54
C VAL A 303 -5.32 -12.08 19.60
N GLY A 304 -4.89 -13.23 20.10
CA GLY A 304 -5.03 -14.52 19.42
C GLY A 304 -3.77 -15.34 19.13
N PRO A 305 -2.54 -14.79 19.02
CA PRO A 305 -1.34 -15.59 18.76
C PRO A 305 -1.16 -16.74 19.77
N GLY A 306 -1.43 -17.97 19.33
CA GLY A 306 -1.36 -19.16 20.16
C GLY A 306 -2.33 -19.17 21.36
N LEU A 307 -3.47 -18.48 21.28
CA LEU A 307 -4.43 -18.39 22.39
C LEU A 307 -5.06 -19.76 22.73
N GLY A 308 -5.15 -20.67 21.75
CA GLY A 308 -5.85 -21.93 21.91
C GLY A 308 -7.35 -21.80 21.65
N ARG A 309 -8.08 -22.91 21.82
CA ARG A 309 -9.52 -23.03 21.50
C ARG A 309 -10.30 -23.80 22.55
N ASP A 310 -9.76 -23.82 23.77
CA ASP A 310 -10.36 -24.52 24.89
C ASP A 310 -11.69 -23.87 25.30
N ALA A 311 -12.59 -24.66 25.92
CA ALA A 311 -13.95 -24.23 26.22
C ALA A 311 -14.02 -23.05 27.22
N ASP A 312 -13.03 -22.90 28.11
CA ASP A 312 -12.94 -21.78 29.06
C ASP A 312 -12.72 -20.42 28.37
N LEU A 313 -12.21 -20.42 27.13
CA LEU A 313 -12.04 -19.21 26.33
C LEU A 313 -13.34 -18.67 25.76
N ASP A 314 -14.39 -19.49 25.59
CA ASP A 314 -15.68 -19.04 25.07
C ASP A 314 -16.33 -17.99 26.02
N GLU A 315 -16.07 -18.06 27.33
CA GLU A 315 -16.53 -17.07 28.29
C GLU A 315 -15.54 -15.89 28.48
N LEU A 316 -14.24 -16.16 28.44
CA LEU A 316 -13.21 -15.17 28.73
C LEU A 316 -12.95 -14.21 27.55
N PHE A 317 -12.93 -14.75 26.32
CA PHE A 317 -12.62 -13.98 25.11
C PHE A 317 -13.54 -12.77 24.88
N PRO A 318 -14.88 -12.89 24.93
CA PRO A 318 -15.76 -11.72 24.75
C PRO A 318 -15.55 -10.65 25.83
N LYS A 319 -15.20 -11.04 27.07
CA LYS A 319 -14.89 -10.10 28.15
C LYS A 319 -13.59 -9.34 27.89
N ILE A 320 -12.54 -10.04 27.44
CA ILE A 320 -11.28 -9.42 27.02
C ILE A 320 -11.54 -8.38 25.93
N LEU A 321 -12.27 -8.74 24.87
CA LEU A 321 -12.58 -7.80 23.79
C LEU A 321 -13.39 -6.61 24.27
N THR A 322 -14.41 -6.84 25.11
CA THR A 322 -15.23 -5.77 25.67
C THR A 322 -14.39 -4.79 26.48
N SER A 323 -13.48 -5.27 27.32
CA SER A 323 -12.56 -4.42 28.08
C SER A 323 -11.62 -3.62 27.18
N VAL A 324 -11.06 -4.24 26.13
CA VAL A 324 -10.18 -3.57 25.16
C VAL A 324 -10.92 -2.46 24.41
N VAL A 325 -12.11 -2.74 23.89
CA VAL A 325 -12.94 -1.77 23.16
C VAL A 325 -13.36 -0.62 24.08
N LYS A 326 -13.78 -0.92 25.31
CA LYS A 326 -14.14 0.09 26.32
C LYS A 326 -12.99 1.02 26.70
N LYS A 327 -11.75 0.53 26.63
CA LYS A 327 -10.52 1.32 26.86
C LYS A 327 -10.02 2.03 25.61
N GLU A 328 -10.71 1.88 24.49
CA GLU A 328 -10.39 2.49 23.21
C GLU A 328 -8.96 2.20 22.68
N LEU A 329 -8.42 1.02 23.00
CA LEU A 329 -7.10 0.59 22.56
C LEU A 329 -7.07 0.12 21.10
N LEU A 330 -5.97 0.39 20.40
CA LEU A 330 -5.74 -0.21 19.08
C LEU A 330 -5.68 -1.73 19.20
N LEU A 331 -6.55 -2.42 18.47
CA LEU A 331 -6.75 -3.86 18.58
C LEU A 331 -6.37 -4.53 17.25
N VAL A 332 -5.48 -5.51 17.32
CA VAL A 332 -5.18 -6.43 16.23
C VAL A 332 -5.67 -7.82 16.61
N VAL A 333 -6.49 -8.44 15.77
CA VAL A 333 -6.95 -9.82 15.98
C VAL A 333 -6.31 -10.73 14.94
N ASP A 334 -5.66 -11.79 15.40
CA ASP A 334 -4.94 -12.76 14.55
C ASP A 334 -5.17 -14.20 15.04
N GLY A 335 -4.90 -15.19 14.19
CA GLY A 335 -4.87 -16.61 14.55
C GLY A 335 -6.12 -17.09 15.28
N ASP A 336 -5.95 -17.69 16.46
CA ASP A 336 -7.06 -18.22 17.26
C ASP A 336 -8.01 -17.13 17.77
N GLY A 337 -7.56 -15.88 17.86
CA GLY A 337 -8.43 -14.74 18.14
C GLY A 337 -9.49 -14.57 17.05
N LEU A 338 -9.12 -14.75 15.77
CA LEU A 338 -10.07 -14.74 14.65
C LEU A 338 -10.98 -15.96 14.65
N PHE A 339 -10.52 -17.09 15.20
CA PHE A 339 -11.36 -18.26 15.38
C PHE A 339 -12.49 -17.97 16.36
N LEU A 340 -12.18 -17.45 17.54
CA LEU A 340 -13.15 -17.11 18.57
C LEU A 340 -14.03 -15.92 18.18
N LEU A 341 -13.47 -14.94 17.47
CA LEU A 341 -14.19 -13.75 17.02
C LEU A 341 -15.38 -14.06 16.11
N GLN A 342 -15.39 -15.20 15.39
CA GLN A 342 -16.52 -15.60 14.56
C GLN A 342 -17.86 -15.61 15.30
N LYS A 343 -17.85 -15.94 16.60
CA LYS A 343 -19.06 -15.97 17.44
C LYS A 343 -19.44 -14.59 18.02
N HIS A 344 -18.55 -13.60 17.90
CA HIS A 344 -18.62 -12.32 18.61
C HIS A 344 -18.27 -11.11 17.73
N LEU A 345 -18.50 -11.18 16.42
CA LEU A 345 -18.18 -10.11 15.46
C LEU A 345 -18.82 -8.77 15.83
N ASP A 346 -19.99 -8.80 16.48
CA ASP A 346 -20.69 -7.60 16.94
C ASP A 346 -19.89 -6.78 17.96
N LEU A 347 -18.98 -7.40 18.72
CA LEU A 347 -18.14 -6.70 19.71
C LEU A 347 -17.12 -5.74 19.08
N VAL A 348 -16.71 -6.01 17.84
CA VAL A 348 -15.73 -5.19 17.12
C VAL A 348 -16.34 -4.43 15.96
N LYS A 349 -17.62 -4.67 15.64
CA LYS A 349 -18.31 -4.04 14.52
C LYS A 349 -18.37 -2.52 14.70
N GLY A 350 -17.90 -1.78 13.70
CA GLY A 350 -17.80 -0.32 13.74
C GLY A 350 -16.66 0.23 14.61
N TYR A 351 -15.85 -0.64 15.22
CA TYR A 351 -14.69 -0.23 16.00
C TYR A 351 -13.51 0.10 15.09
N GLY A 352 -13.41 1.36 14.65
CA GLY A 352 -12.40 1.83 13.69
C GLY A 352 -10.93 1.68 14.12
N LYS A 353 -10.67 1.33 15.38
CA LYS A 353 -9.34 1.00 15.93
C LYS A 353 -9.04 -0.51 15.89
N CYS A 354 -9.86 -1.32 15.22
CA CYS A 354 -9.68 -2.76 15.06
C CYS A 354 -9.13 -3.14 13.68
N MET A 355 -8.14 -4.01 13.68
CA MET A 355 -7.54 -4.61 12.48
C MET A 355 -7.59 -6.13 12.57
N LEU A 356 -8.15 -6.77 11.55
CA LEU A 356 -8.22 -8.23 11.45
C LEU A 356 -7.15 -8.71 10.46
N THR A 357 -6.40 -9.77 10.80
CA THR A 357 -5.31 -10.27 9.95
C THR A 357 -5.49 -11.72 9.47
N PRO A 358 -6.66 -12.11 8.91
CA PRO A 358 -6.92 -13.49 8.54
C PRO A 358 -6.02 -14.01 7.42
N ASN A 359 -5.56 -15.25 7.53
CA ASN A 359 -5.14 -16.03 6.37
C ASN A 359 -6.36 -16.44 5.53
N ALA A 360 -6.14 -17.05 4.36
CA ALA A 360 -7.23 -17.40 3.46
C ALA A 360 -8.29 -18.34 4.10
N MET A 361 -7.89 -19.29 4.95
CA MET A 361 -8.81 -20.20 5.64
C MET A 361 -9.62 -19.47 6.71
N GLU A 362 -8.96 -18.64 7.52
CA GLU A 362 -9.61 -17.80 8.54
C GLU A 362 -10.60 -16.82 7.89
N PHE A 363 -10.22 -16.24 6.75
CA PHE A 363 -11.06 -15.31 6.01
C PHE A 363 -12.36 -15.98 5.53
N GLN A 364 -12.28 -17.18 4.94
CA GLN A 364 -13.48 -17.94 4.56
C GLN A 364 -14.40 -18.24 5.74
N ARG A 365 -13.83 -18.49 6.93
CA ARG A 365 -14.62 -18.70 8.15
C ARG A 365 -15.33 -17.43 8.59
N LEU A 366 -14.67 -16.28 8.50
CA LEU A 366 -15.29 -14.98 8.77
C LEU A 366 -16.41 -14.68 7.77
N GLU A 367 -16.21 -14.94 6.47
CA GLU A 367 -17.26 -14.81 5.46
C GLU A 367 -18.48 -15.67 5.81
N LYS A 368 -18.24 -16.93 6.17
CA LYS A 368 -19.32 -17.85 6.58
C LYS A 368 -20.05 -17.36 7.84
N ALA A 369 -19.32 -16.81 8.81
CA ALA A 369 -19.88 -16.30 10.05
C ALA A 369 -20.83 -15.10 9.82
N VAL A 370 -20.59 -14.28 8.79
CA VAL A 370 -21.49 -13.18 8.40
C VAL A 370 -22.54 -13.59 7.36
N GLY A 371 -22.64 -14.88 7.02
CA GLY A 371 -23.62 -15.41 6.06
C GLY A 371 -23.25 -15.20 4.58
N PHE A 372 -21.99 -14.86 4.27
CA PHE A 372 -21.52 -14.76 2.90
C PHE A 372 -21.08 -16.12 2.34
N SER A 373 -21.19 -16.26 1.01
CA SER A 373 -20.62 -17.41 0.32
C SER A 373 -19.08 -17.34 0.37
N PRO A 374 -18.39 -18.39 0.85
CA PRO A 374 -16.94 -18.38 0.95
C PRO A 374 -16.29 -18.21 -0.42
N THR A 375 -15.34 -17.28 -0.50
CA THR A 375 -14.61 -17.02 -1.74
C THR A 375 -13.55 -18.08 -1.96
N SER A 376 -13.42 -18.60 -3.18
CA SER A 376 -12.42 -19.65 -3.50
C SER A 376 -10.98 -19.17 -3.24
N PHE A 377 -10.08 -20.09 -2.89
CA PHE A 377 -8.65 -19.77 -2.73
C PHE A 377 -8.00 -19.32 -4.02
N ASP A 378 -8.42 -19.92 -5.14
CA ASP A 378 -7.92 -19.66 -6.49
C ASP A 378 -8.79 -18.63 -7.23
N ALA A 379 -9.66 -17.93 -6.52
CA ALA A 379 -10.44 -16.84 -7.11
C ALA A 379 -9.51 -15.76 -7.66
N PRO A 380 -9.87 -15.10 -8.77
CA PRO A 380 -9.10 -13.98 -9.30
C PRO A 380 -8.91 -12.88 -8.25
N ASP A 381 -7.76 -12.19 -8.29
CA ASP A 381 -7.43 -11.14 -7.31
C ASP A 381 -8.52 -10.06 -7.20
N THR A 382 -9.24 -9.75 -8.28
CA THR A 382 -10.37 -8.81 -8.27
C THR A 382 -11.55 -9.29 -7.43
N GLU A 383 -11.86 -10.58 -7.47
CA GLU A 383 -12.92 -11.18 -6.67
C GLU A 383 -12.51 -11.22 -5.19
N LEU A 384 -11.25 -11.54 -4.92
CA LEU A 384 -10.67 -11.50 -3.59
C LEU A 384 -10.70 -10.09 -3.00
N GLN A 385 -10.29 -9.07 -3.76
CA GLN A 385 -10.35 -7.66 -3.34
C GLN A 385 -11.79 -7.24 -3.02
N THR A 386 -12.74 -7.58 -3.90
CA THR A 386 -14.17 -7.29 -3.70
C THR A 386 -14.70 -7.99 -2.45
N SER A 387 -14.33 -9.25 -2.24
CA SER A 387 -14.75 -10.02 -1.07
C SER A 387 -14.20 -9.41 0.23
N VAL A 388 -12.92 -9.05 0.28
CA VAL A 388 -12.30 -8.42 1.46
C VAL A 388 -12.95 -7.07 1.75
N ALA A 389 -13.17 -6.24 0.73
CA ALA A 389 -13.87 -4.96 0.88
C ALA A 389 -15.31 -5.13 1.36
N ARG A 390 -16.04 -6.14 0.84
CA ARG A 390 -17.39 -6.47 1.27
C ARG A 390 -17.44 -6.87 2.74
N LEU A 391 -16.52 -7.73 3.20
CA LEU A 391 -16.45 -8.13 4.61
C LEU A 391 -16.11 -6.93 5.50
N ALA A 392 -15.10 -6.14 5.12
CA ALA A 392 -14.69 -4.94 5.85
C ALA A 392 -15.84 -3.93 5.99
N SER A 393 -16.56 -3.67 4.90
CA SER A 393 -17.75 -2.80 4.89
C SER A 393 -18.87 -3.35 5.77
N HIS A 394 -19.17 -4.66 5.68
CA HIS A 394 -20.19 -5.31 6.51
C HIS A 394 -19.90 -5.20 8.02
N LEU A 395 -18.62 -5.24 8.39
CA LEU A 395 -18.16 -5.08 9.76
C LEU A 395 -18.11 -3.60 10.20
N GLY A 396 -18.60 -2.64 9.42
CA GLY A 396 -18.63 -1.22 9.81
C GLY A 396 -17.30 -0.52 9.54
N SER A 397 -16.73 -0.78 8.36
CA SER A 397 -15.47 -0.20 7.89
C SER A 397 -14.24 -0.56 8.73
N LEU A 398 -14.20 -1.80 9.23
CA LEU A 398 -13.02 -2.35 9.91
C LEU A 398 -11.89 -2.61 8.92
N THR A 399 -10.64 -2.43 9.35
CA THR A 399 -9.50 -2.79 8.51
C THR A 399 -9.30 -4.30 8.53
N VAL A 400 -9.31 -4.92 7.35
CA VAL A 400 -9.11 -6.36 7.16
C VAL A 400 -7.91 -6.59 6.25
N VAL A 401 -6.97 -7.40 6.71
CA VAL A 401 -5.77 -7.84 5.98
C VAL A 401 -5.89 -9.32 5.66
N ARG A 402 -6.30 -9.65 4.43
CA ARG A 402 -6.30 -11.03 3.95
C ARG A 402 -4.91 -11.41 3.49
N LYS A 403 -4.22 -12.24 4.28
CA LYS A 403 -2.87 -12.75 4.01
C LYS A 403 -2.90 -13.75 2.85
N GLY A 404 -2.01 -13.59 1.88
CA GLY A 404 -2.05 -14.38 0.64
C GLY A 404 -0.79 -14.32 -0.21
N ARG A 405 -0.93 -14.62 -1.52
CA ARG A 405 0.15 -14.45 -2.49
C ARG A 405 0.55 -12.97 -2.56
N SER A 406 -0.44 -12.11 -2.77
CA SER A 406 -0.45 -10.72 -2.30
C SER A 406 -1.29 -10.62 -1.03
N ASP A 407 -0.99 -9.63 -0.19
CA ASP A 407 -1.83 -9.31 0.96
C ASP A 407 -2.82 -8.21 0.56
N ILE A 408 -4.11 -8.49 0.71
CA ILE A 408 -5.17 -7.56 0.36
C ILE A 408 -5.63 -6.88 1.64
N ILE A 409 -5.57 -5.55 1.67
CA ILE A 409 -5.89 -4.73 2.84
C ILE A 409 -7.08 -3.85 2.48
N SER A 410 -8.19 -3.92 3.21
CA SER A 410 -9.35 -3.09 2.93
C SER A 410 -10.02 -2.61 4.21
N ASN A 411 -10.54 -1.38 4.20
CA ASN A 411 -11.52 -0.90 5.19
C ASN A 411 -12.95 -0.85 4.62
N GLY A 412 -13.20 -1.44 3.45
CA GLY A 412 -14.49 -1.41 2.78
C GLY A 412 -14.77 -0.14 1.97
N VAL A 413 -13.92 0.89 2.08
CA VAL A 413 -13.94 2.10 1.23
C VAL A 413 -12.75 2.10 0.29
N VAL A 414 -11.56 1.95 0.86
CA VAL A 414 -10.28 1.87 0.16
C VAL A 414 -9.75 0.44 0.25
N THR A 415 -9.09 -0.02 -0.82
CA THR A 415 -8.44 -1.33 -0.86
C THR A 415 -7.03 -1.20 -1.42
N PHE A 416 -6.06 -1.78 -0.72
CA PHE A 416 -4.68 -1.89 -1.14
C PHE A 416 -4.31 -3.34 -1.43
N ASP A 417 -3.34 -3.50 -2.32
CA ASP A 417 -2.72 -4.77 -2.65
C ASP A 417 -1.21 -4.66 -2.37
N CYS A 418 -0.73 -5.43 -1.39
CA CYS A 418 0.69 -5.57 -1.10
C CYS A 418 1.22 -6.79 -1.88
N SER A 419 1.78 -6.52 -3.06
CA SER A 419 2.34 -7.51 -3.97
C SER A 419 3.87 -7.57 -3.93
N LEU A 420 4.50 -6.99 -2.90
CA LEU A 420 5.94 -7.06 -2.73
C LEU A 420 6.42 -8.52 -2.68
N PRO A 421 7.61 -8.80 -3.26
CA PRO A 421 8.24 -10.10 -3.12
C PRO A 421 8.40 -10.48 -1.65
N GLY A 422 8.28 -11.76 -1.37
CA GLY A 422 8.54 -12.34 -0.06
C GLY A 422 9.34 -13.62 -0.21
N SER A 423 9.15 -14.57 0.70
CA SER A 423 9.77 -15.89 0.59
C SER A 423 8.83 -16.92 -0.05
N PRO A 424 9.33 -17.81 -0.94
CA PRO A 424 8.58 -19.00 -1.33
C PRO A 424 8.47 -20.02 -0.17
N ARG A 425 9.23 -19.86 0.92
CA ARG A 425 9.18 -20.71 2.12
C ARG A 425 8.08 -20.22 3.07
N ARG A 426 7.10 -21.09 3.32
CA ARG A 426 6.04 -20.87 4.32
C ARG A 426 6.38 -21.46 5.68
N CYS A 427 7.26 -20.82 6.44
CA CYS A 427 7.50 -21.20 7.84
C CYS A 427 6.36 -20.69 8.75
N GLY A 428 6.02 -21.47 9.78
CA GLY A 428 5.12 -21.02 10.85
C GLY A 428 5.77 -19.89 11.66
N GLY A 429 4.96 -18.96 12.18
CA GLY A 429 5.42 -17.78 12.91
C GLY A 429 5.41 -16.48 12.10
N GLN A 430 5.34 -16.53 10.77
CA GLN A 430 5.32 -15.31 9.93
C GLN A 430 4.09 -14.42 10.16
N GLY A 431 2.93 -15.03 10.42
CA GLY A 431 1.71 -14.29 10.77
C GLY A 431 1.84 -13.54 12.10
N ASP A 432 2.53 -14.15 13.08
CA ASP A 432 2.75 -13.55 14.39
C ASP A 432 3.68 -12.34 14.30
N LEU A 433 4.72 -12.42 13.45
CA LEU A 433 5.57 -11.26 13.10
C LEU A 433 4.73 -10.10 12.51
N LEU A 434 3.79 -10.42 11.62
CA LEU A 434 2.91 -9.43 11.01
C LEU A 434 2.01 -8.76 12.05
N SER A 435 1.33 -9.53 12.91
CA SER A 435 0.41 -8.96 13.90
C SER A 435 1.11 -8.07 14.92
N GLY A 436 2.31 -8.43 15.36
CA GLY A 436 3.17 -7.57 16.19
C GLY A 436 3.57 -6.27 15.48
N SER A 437 3.93 -6.36 14.19
CA SER A 437 4.29 -5.18 13.37
C SER A 437 3.10 -4.24 13.15
N VAL A 438 1.92 -4.79 12.85
CA VAL A 438 0.69 -4.01 12.66
C VAL A 438 0.36 -3.23 13.93
N ALA A 439 0.39 -3.86 15.11
CA ALA A 439 0.07 -3.18 16.36
C ALA A 439 1.00 -2.00 16.65
N THR A 440 2.31 -2.18 16.45
CA THR A 440 3.30 -1.13 16.68
C THR A 440 3.17 0.02 15.67
N LEU A 441 3.06 -0.28 14.37
CA LEU A 441 2.92 0.75 13.33
C LEU A 441 1.58 1.48 13.44
N ALA A 442 0.49 0.79 13.78
CA ALA A 442 -0.81 1.41 13.97
C ALA A 442 -0.81 2.38 15.15
N PHE A 443 -0.10 2.03 16.24
CA PHE A 443 0.11 2.95 17.36
C PHE A 443 0.83 4.22 16.93
N TRP A 444 1.97 4.10 16.24
CA TRP A 444 2.71 5.28 15.79
C TRP A 444 1.93 6.13 14.78
N ALA A 445 1.16 5.48 13.89
CA ALA A 445 0.29 6.19 12.96
C ALA A 445 -0.80 6.99 13.69
N SER A 446 -1.36 6.42 14.77
CA SER A 446 -2.35 7.08 15.61
C SER A 446 -1.76 8.28 16.36
N GLU A 447 -0.56 8.14 16.95
CA GLU A 447 0.12 9.24 17.65
C GLU A 447 0.41 10.44 16.74
N LYS A 448 0.68 10.17 15.46
CA LYS A 448 0.90 11.19 14.44
C LYS A 448 -0.38 11.68 13.75
N CYS A 449 -1.55 11.21 14.18
CA CYS A 449 -2.85 11.55 13.59
C CYS A 449 -2.89 11.33 12.07
N VAL A 450 -2.26 10.27 11.58
CA VAL A 450 -2.24 9.94 10.15
C VAL A 450 -3.64 9.50 9.71
N GLU A 451 -4.18 10.16 8.69
CA GLU A 451 -5.46 9.78 8.09
C GLU A 451 -5.39 8.36 7.52
N ASN A 452 -6.43 7.55 7.79
CA ASN A 452 -6.43 6.10 7.49
C ASN A 452 -5.21 5.35 8.08
N GLY A 453 -4.68 5.81 9.22
CA GLY A 453 -3.46 5.29 9.84
C GLY A 453 -3.44 3.78 10.04
N GLY A 454 -4.59 3.15 10.38
CA GLY A 454 -4.70 1.69 10.50
C GLY A 454 -4.45 0.94 9.19
N MET A 455 -4.98 1.44 8.06
CA MET A 455 -4.73 0.83 6.75
C MET A 455 -3.29 1.01 6.29
N LEU A 456 -2.74 2.21 6.47
CA LEU A 456 -1.35 2.50 6.11
C LEU A 456 -0.36 1.71 6.97
N ALA A 457 -0.65 1.54 8.26
CA ALA A 457 0.11 0.67 9.14
C ALA A 457 0.06 -0.79 8.69
N CYS A 458 -1.11 -1.28 8.27
CA CYS A 458 -1.24 -2.63 7.73
C CYS A 458 -0.42 -2.82 6.44
N LEU A 459 -0.47 -1.87 5.51
CA LEU A 459 0.33 -1.90 4.28
C LEU A 459 1.83 -1.86 4.57
N ALA A 460 2.25 -0.99 5.48
CA ALA A 460 3.63 -0.87 5.94
C ALA A 460 4.11 -2.17 6.61
N ALA A 461 3.29 -2.77 7.47
CA ALA A 461 3.61 -4.02 8.16
C ALA A 461 3.72 -5.21 7.18
N CYS A 462 2.77 -5.36 6.25
CA CYS A 462 2.83 -6.42 5.22
C CYS A 462 4.10 -6.30 4.39
N SER A 463 4.42 -5.07 3.97
CA SER A 463 5.61 -4.77 3.19
C SER A 463 6.89 -5.10 3.95
N LEU A 464 6.96 -4.72 5.23
CA LEU A 464 8.08 -5.00 6.12
C LEU A 464 8.31 -6.51 6.29
N ILE A 465 7.26 -7.28 6.60
CA ILE A 465 7.41 -8.71 6.84
C ILE A 465 7.74 -9.46 5.55
N ARG A 466 7.18 -9.05 4.41
CA ARG A 466 7.56 -9.59 3.09
C ARG A 466 9.03 -9.34 2.78
N SER A 467 9.51 -8.10 2.98
CA SER A 467 10.94 -7.77 2.82
C SER A 467 11.83 -8.56 3.80
N CYS A 468 11.42 -8.72 5.06
CA CYS A 468 12.13 -9.59 6.01
C CYS A 468 12.24 -11.03 5.49
N ALA A 469 11.15 -11.56 4.95
CA ALA A 469 11.09 -12.93 4.44
C ALA A 469 11.98 -13.11 3.21
N GLU A 470 11.95 -12.16 2.28
CA GLU A 470 12.82 -12.14 1.09
C GLU A 470 14.31 -12.15 1.49
N ILE A 471 14.74 -11.15 2.28
CA ILE A 471 16.13 -11.01 2.72
C ILE A 471 16.60 -12.25 3.51
N SER A 472 15.75 -12.77 4.40
CA SER A 472 16.11 -13.96 5.18
C SER A 472 16.16 -15.22 4.31
N PHE A 473 15.31 -15.31 3.28
CA PHE A 473 15.29 -16.45 2.37
C PHE A 473 16.53 -16.50 1.48
N GLU A 474 17.07 -15.35 1.05
CA GLU A 474 18.34 -15.31 0.32
C GLU A 474 19.48 -15.95 1.13
N LYS A 475 19.45 -15.78 2.46
CA LYS A 475 20.47 -16.32 3.36
C LYS A 475 20.25 -17.79 3.73
N PHE A 476 19.03 -18.17 4.08
CA PHE A 476 18.73 -19.48 4.68
C PHE A 476 18.03 -20.45 3.73
N GLY A 477 17.55 -19.98 2.59
CA GLY A 477 16.86 -20.77 1.58
C GLY A 477 15.76 -21.64 2.16
N ARG A 478 15.80 -22.94 1.87
CA ARG A 478 14.82 -23.93 2.34
C ARG A 478 14.73 -24.01 3.88
N GLY A 479 15.82 -23.70 4.58
CA GLY A 479 15.94 -23.78 6.03
C GLY A 479 15.30 -22.62 6.79
N LEU A 480 14.83 -21.57 6.10
CA LEU A 480 14.25 -20.38 6.73
C LEU A 480 13.14 -20.72 7.74
N VAL A 481 13.27 -20.21 8.97
CA VAL A 481 12.26 -20.22 10.03
C VAL A 481 11.96 -18.81 10.55
N ALA A 482 10.86 -18.61 11.30
CA ALA A 482 10.44 -17.29 11.75
C ALA A 482 11.47 -16.58 12.65
N SER A 483 12.21 -17.32 13.47
CA SER A 483 13.27 -16.76 14.32
C SER A 483 14.40 -16.11 13.53
N ASP A 484 14.64 -16.56 12.29
CA ASP A 484 15.67 -15.97 11.42
C ASP A 484 15.27 -14.59 10.88
N MET A 485 13.96 -14.31 10.84
CA MET A 485 13.42 -13.05 10.33
C MET A 485 13.47 -11.92 11.38
N ILE A 486 13.44 -12.27 12.68
CA ILE A 486 13.45 -11.29 13.78
C ILE A 486 14.68 -10.35 13.72
N PRO A 487 15.93 -10.85 13.58
CA PRO A 487 17.10 -9.99 13.50
C PRO A 487 17.14 -9.12 12.22
N VAL A 488 16.36 -9.48 11.20
CA VAL A 488 16.33 -8.82 9.89
C VAL A 488 15.37 -7.64 9.88
N ILE A 489 14.46 -7.51 10.87
CA ILE A 489 13.45 -6.44 10.93
C ILE A 489 14.04 -5.04 10.68
N GLN A 490 15.12 -4.67 11.38
CA GLN A 490 15.73 -3.35 11.22
C GLN A 490 16.44 -3.19 9.87
N VAL A 491 17.00 -4.27 9.32
CA VAL A 491 17.62 -4.27 8.00
C VAL A 491 16.57 -4.08 6.92
N ALA A 492 15.45 -4.81 7.01
CA ALA A 492 14.32 -4.68 6.09
C ALA A 492 13.65 -3.30 6.21
N LEU A 493 13.51 -2.77 7.42
CA LEU A 493 12.98 -1.42 7.64
C LEU A 493 13.88 -0.37 6.99
N LYS A 494 15.18 -0.45 7.24
CA LYS A 494 16.17 0.42 6.61
C LYS A 494 16.12 0.27 5.09
N HIS A 495 16.06 -0.96 4.58
CA HIS A 495 15.92 -1.23 3.16
C HIS A 495 14.67 -0.57 2.57
N LEU A 496 13.50 -0.67 3.21
CA LEU A 496 12.27 -0.04 2.74
C LEU A 496 12.27 1.50 2.86
N LEU A 497 13.07 2.07 3.77
CA LEU A 497 13.26 3.52 3.91
C LEU A 497 14.31 4.08 2.94
N GLU A 498 15.34 3.28 2.65
CA GLU A 498 16.48 3.58 1.77
C GLU A 498 16.26 3.17 0.32
N GLN A 499 15.24 2.35 0.06
CA GLN A 499 14.28 2.59 -1.00
C GLN A 499 13.60 3.94 -0.66
N LYS A 500 14.32 5.07 -0.61
CA LYS A 500 14.94 5.57 -1.82
C LYS A 500 13.84 5.30 -2.82
#